data_AF-A0A2I0ALX6-F1
#
_entry.id   AF-A0A2I0ALX6-F1
#
_cell.length_a   1.000
_cell.length_b   1.000
_cell.length_c   1.000
_cell.angle_alpha   90.00
_cell.angle_beta   90.00
_cell.angle_gamma   90.00
#
_symmetry.space_group_name_H-M   'P 1'
#
loop_
_entity.id
_entity.type
_entity.pdbx_description
1 polymer ?
#
loop_
_entity_poly.entity_id
_entity_poly.type
_entity_poly.pdbx_seq_one_letter_code
_entity_poly.pdbx_strand_id
1 'polypeptide(L)'
;MAGLLDQYTLAGNSQALSMVTWMAEYFGNRVRNVITKYTIERHWLSLNEETGGMNDVLYNLYRITGDQKHLVLAHLFDKPCFLGLLALQTDGLSGFHSNTHIPVVIGAQKRYETTGDHLYKEIATCFMDFVNSSHSYATGGTSVSEFWSDPKRLGGALTTENEESCTTYNMLKVARNMFRWTKKMMYADYYERALTNGVLGIQRGTEPGVMIYMLPQGPGKSKAVSYHGWGTKFDSFWCCYGTGIESFSKLGDSIYFEEMGSSPGLYILQYIPSTLNWKTGGIRIFQKIVPFSSMQPILQISFNISSTEASSQASTLNFRIPFWTVSSANGAKARLNFQDLNLTDPGSFLSISRNWGTNDYLELLLPISLWTETIKDDRPEFASVQGIFFGPYLLAGLSDGDWDINAQNSSAISDWITPIPQLDRFPLVSLTQESSNETFVVLNSNCTLKMAKLPKAGTQSALHATFRLLPHNSTMQSFQTSDHNYLLGQFVKIEPFDLPGMYLTHQAPNNSIIISVYAEGNSNSLFKVVSGMDGKSNSVSLESGKQKGCFLYSGVLHSKGSKVQLMCKQEDASFKNAVSFSLKNGLRQYHPISFRAKGVKRDFILEPLMSLMDEAYTVYFNITGWRDRNYT
;
A
#
# COMPACT_ATOMS: atom_id res chain seq x y z
N MET A 1 -28.57 2.67 10.20
CA MET A 1 -28.91 1.48 11.01
C MET A 1 -27.67 0.77 11.54
N ALA A 2 -26.69 0.43 10.70
CA ALA A 2 -25.44 -0.24 11.13
C ALA A 2 -24.77 0.47 12.33
N GLY A 3 -24.50 1.77 12.24
CA GLY A 3 -23.90 2.51 13.36
C GLY A 3 -24.71 2.49 14.67
N LEU A 4 -26.05 2.41 14.63
CA LEU A 4 -26.87 2.26 15.84
C LEU A 4 -26.72 0.84 16.44
N LEU A 5 -26.63 -0.17 15.58
CA LEU A 5 -26.36 -1.53 16.01
C LEU A 5 -24.96 -1.64 16.63
N ASP A 6 -23.95 -1.02 16.00
CA ASP A 6 -22.58 -0.99 16.50
C ASP A 6 -22.46 -0.28 17.85
N GLN A 7 -23.19 0.83 18.06
CA GLN A 7 -23.28 1.50 19.36
C GLN A 7 -23.80 0.56 20.45
N TYR A 8 -24.76 -0.30 20.14
CA TYR A 8 -25.22 -1.31 21.08
C TYR A 8 -24.19 -2.44 21.27
N THR A 9 -23.68 -3.03 20.19
CA THR A 9 -22.80 -4.22 20.29
C THR A 9 -21.42 -3.91 20.84
N LEU A 10 -20.89 -2.70 20.62
CA LEU A 10 -19.54 -2.30 21.04
C LEU A 10 -19.55 -1.48 22.33
N ALA A 11 -20.59 -0.67 22.56
CA ALA A 11 -20.65 0.26 23.70
C ALA A 11 -21.82 0.00 24.67
N GLY A 12 -22.66 -1.01 24.42
CA GLY A 12 -23.78 -1.37 25.30
C GLY A 12 -24.92 -0.34 25.31
N ASN A 13 -25.03 0.51 24.28
CA ASN A 13 -26.03 1.57 24.24
C ASN A 13 -27.44 1.04 23.92
N SER A 14 -28.24 0.78 24.94
CA SER A 14 -29.62 0.28 24.79
C SER A 14 -30.56 1.25 24.07
N GLN A 15 -30.34 2.58 24.15
CA GLN A 15 -31.14 3.55 23.41
C GLN A 15 -30.94 3.38 21.90
N ALA A 16 -29.69 3.14 21.48
CA ALA A 16 -29.38 2.88 20.08
C ALA A 16 -30.05 1.60 19.57
N LEU A 17 -30.11 0.54 20.39
CA LEU A 17 -30.86 -0.69 20.07
C LEU A 17 -32.35 -0.42 19.87
N SER A 18 -32.97 0.35 20.77
CA SER A 18 -34.38 0.74 20.63
C SER A 18 -34.63 1.52 19.34
N MET A 19 -33.75 2.46 19.00
CA MET A 19 -33.86 3.25 17.76
C MET A 19 -33.74 2.37 16.51
N VAL A 20 -32.76 1.46 16.44
CA VAL A 20 -32.61 0.60 15.25
C VAL A 20 -33.74 -0.41 15.12
N THR A 21 -34.29 -0.90 16.23
CA THR A 21 -35.47 -1.78 16.23
C THR A 21 -36.70 -1.04 15.69
N TRP A 22 -36.92 0.19 16.16
CA TRP A 22 -38.00 1.05 15.63
C TRP A 22 -37.82 1.36 14.13
N MET A 23 -36.59 1.65 13.68
CA MET A 23 -36.30 1.83 12.26
C MET A 23 -36.61 0.57 11.45
N ALA A 24 -36.23 -0.61 11.94
CA ALA A 24 -36.52 -1.88 11.29
C ALA A 24 -38.04 -2.12 11.16
N GLU A 25 -38.81 -1.81 12.20
CA GLU A 25 -40.28 -1.87 12.16
C GLU A 25 -40.85 -0.90 11.12
N TYR A 26 -40.38 0.35 11.11
CA TYR A 26 -40.81 1.37 10.14
C TYR A 26 -40.58 0.93 8.69
N PHE A 27 -39.36 0.46 8.36
CA PHE A 27 -39.05 -0.02 7.02
C PHE A 27 -39.79 -1.32 6.70
N GLY A 28 -39.93 -2.23 7.67
CA GLY A 28 -40.71 -3.45 7.51
C GLY A 28 -42.18 -3.17 7.17
N ASN A 29 -42.79 -2.16 7.78
CA ASN A 29 -44.14 -1.71 7.45
C ASN A 29 -44.22 -1.19 6.01
N ARG A 30 -43.23 -0.41 5.56
CA ARG A 30 -43.19 0.09 4.18
C ARG A 30 -43.02 -1.03 3.15
N VAL A 31 -42.11 -1.96 3.39
CA VAL A 31 -41.90 -3.12 2.51
C VAL A 31 -43.19 -3.95 2.43
N ARG A 32 -43.83 -4.26 3.56
CA ARG A 32 -45.13 -4.96 3.57
C ARG A 32 -46.20 -4.21 2.78
N ASN A 33 -46.29 -2.89 2.92
CA ASN A 33 -47.26 -2.10 2.16
C ASN A 33 -47.01 -2.15 0.65
N VAL A 34 -45.74 -2.11 0.21
CA VAL A 34 -45.38 -2.26 -1.21
C VAL A 34 -45.79 -3.64 -1.73
N ILE A 35 -45.47 -4.70 -0.98
CA ILE A 35 -45.79 -6.07 -1.38
C ILE A 35 -47.30 -6.29 -1.45
N THR A 36 -48.05 -5.85 -0.43
CA THR A 36 -49.51 -6.02 -0.37
C THR A 36 -50.24 -5.20 -1.43
N LYS A 37 -49.77 -3.97 -1.71
CA LYS A 37 -50.41 -3.09 -2.71
C LYS A 37 -50.04 -3.48 -4.15
N TYR A 38 -48.84 -4.01 -4.35
CA TYR A 38 -48.31 -4.38 -5.65
C TYR A 38 -47.94 -5.86 -5.65
N THR A 39 -46.66 -6.22 -5.60
CA THR A 39 -46.18 -7.61 -5.54
C THR A 39 -44.82 -7.70 -4.83
N ILE A 40 -44.39 -8.91 -4.49
CA ILE A 40 -43.02 -9.17 -4.03
C ILE A 40 -41.98 -8.86 -5.11
N GLU A 41 -42.29 -9.13 -6.38
CA GLU A 41 -41.46 -8.77 -7.52
C GLU A 41 -41.25 -7.25 -7.60
N ARG A 42 -42.31 -6.45 -7.37
CA ARG A 42 -42.20 -4.98 -7.34
C ARG A 42 -41.23 -4.49 -6.26
N HIS A 43 -41.21 -5.15 -5.09
CA HIS A 43 -40.23 -4.86 -4.05
C HIS A 43 -38.81 -5.20 -4.53
N TRP A 44 -38.57 -6.39 -5.06
CA TRP A 44 -37.23 -6.76 -5.54
C TRP A 44 -36.74 -5.93 -6.73
N LEU A 45 -37.62 -5.52 -7.65
CA LEU A 45 -37.30 -4.57 -8.71
C LEU A 45 -36.85 -3.22 -8.14
N SER A 46 -37.41 -2.78 -7.01
CA SER A 46 -36.97 -1.56 -6.34
C SER A 46 -35.56 -1.68 -5.73
N LEU A 47 -35.11 -2.90 -5.44
CA LEU A 47 -33.73 -3.17 -4.98
C LEU A 47 -32.70 -3.13 -6.13
N ASN A 48 -33.11 -2.83 -7.36
CA ASN A 48 -32.15 -2.46 -8.42
C ASN A 48 -31.51 -1.10 -8.17
N GLU A 49 -32.15 -0.25 -7.36
CA GLU A 49 -31.49 0.86 -6.71
C GLU A 49 -30.66 0.37 -5.52
N GLU A 50 -29.60 1.10 -5.19
CA GLU A 50 -28.70 0.74 -4.10
C GLU A 50 -29.40 0.76 -2.74
N THR A 51 -29.32 -0.37 -2.02
CA THR A 51 -29.86 -0.50 -0.65
C THR A 51 -28.79 -0.70 0.42
N GLY A 52 -27.51 -0.72 0.04
CA GLY A 52 -26.41 -1.09 0.91
C GLY A 52 -26.61 -2.45 1.60
N GLY A 53 -26.02 -2.62 2.78
CA GLY A 53 -26.10 -3.84 3.57
C GLY A 53 -27.36 -3.97 4.44
N MET A 54 -28.56 -3.72 3.88
CA MET A 54 -29.80 -3.84 4.66
C MET A 54 -30.06 -5.27 5.15
N ASN A 55 -29.76 -6.29 4.33
CA ASN A 55 -29.84 -7.68 4.77
C ASN A 55 -28.81 -7.98 5.88
N ASP A 56 -27.56 -7.53 5.75
CA ASP A 56 -26.51 -7.65 6.79
C ASP A 56 -26.98 -7.11 8.15
N VAL A 57 -27.41 -5.85 8.22
CA VAL A 57 -27.82 -5.24 9.50
C VAL A 57 -29.06 -5.91 10.10
N LEU A 58 -30.01 -6.36 9.28
CA LEU A 58 -31.24 -6.99 9.76
C LEU A 58 -31.02 -8.43 10.25
N TYR A 59 -30.16 -9.21 9.61
CA TYR A 59 -29.75 -10.53 10.11
C TYR A 59 -29.02 -10.40 11.45
N ASN A 60 -28.11 -9.44 11.60
CA ASN A 60 -27.46 -9.19 12.89
C ASN A 60 -28.45 -8.69 13.95
N LEU A 61 -29.41 -7.82 13.59
CA LEU A 61 -30.44 -7.38 14.52
C LEU A 61 -31.33 -8.54 14.99
N TYR A 62 -31.69 -9.47 14.10
CA TYR A 62 -32.40 -10.70 14.48
C TYR A 62 -31.59 -11.54 15.49
N ARG A 63 -30.29 -11.73 15.26
CA ARG A 63 -29.43 -12.49 16.20
C ARG A 63 -29.39 -11.89 17.61
N ILE A 64 -29.59 -10.58 17.74
CA ILE A 64 -29.62 -9.87 19.02
C ILE A 64 -31.01 -9.91 19.66
N THR A 65 -32.06 -9.74 18.88
CA THR A 65 -33.43 -9.52 19.38
C THR A 65 -34.28 -10.79 19.43
N GLY A 66 -33.98 -11.78 18.59
CA GLY A 66 -34.82 -12.96 18.37
C GLY A 66 -36.16 -12.68 17.66
N ASP A 67 -36.47 -11.43 17.27
CA ASP A 67 -37.74 -11.11 16.63
C ASP A 67 -37.75 -11.56 15.16
N GLN A 68 -38.57 -12.56 14.86
CA GLN A 68 -38.73 -13.15 13.54
C GLN A 68 -39.05 -12.13 12.43
N LYS A 69 -39.67 -10.98 12.76
CA LYS A 69 -39.92 -9.91 11.79
C LYS A 69 -38.62 -9.37 11.19
N HIS A 70 -37.54 -9.29 11.98
CA HIS A 70 -36.23 -8.87 11.49
C HIS A 70 -35.65 -9.88 10.51
N LEU A 71 -35.79 -11.18 10.79
CA LEU A 71 -35.33 -12.25 9.91
C LEU A 71 -36.08 -12.25 8.56
N VAL A 72 -37.41 -12.12 8.60
CA VAL A 72 -38.24 -12.03 7.39
C VAL A 72 -37.89 -10.78 6.59
N LEU A 73 -37.72 -9.64 7.26
CA LEU A 73 -37.33 -8.41 6.56
C LEU A 73 -35.93 -8.52 5.94
N ALA A 74 -34.96 -9.12 6.64
CA ALA A 74 -33.62 -9.35 6.11
C ALA A 74 -33.67 -10.15 4.80
N HIS A 75 -34.47 -11.22 4.79
CA HIS A 75 -34.64 -12.05 3.59
C HIS A 75 -35.22 -11.27 2.40
N LEU A 76 -36.15 -10.34 2.65
CA LEU A 76 -36.70 -9.49 1.59
C LEU A 76 -35.64 -8.56 0.97
N PHE A 77 -34.49 -8.36 1.60
CA PHE A 77 -33.34 -7.61 1.08
C PHE A 77 -32.22 -8.49 0.48
N ASP A 78 -32.39 -9.82 0.36
CA ASP A 78 -31.37 -10.72 -0.21
C ASP A 78 -31.16 -10.58 -1.74
N LYS A 79 -31.85 -9.64 -2.41
CA LYS A 79 -31.72 -9.34 -3.85
C LYS A 79 -31.51 -10.61 -4.74
N PRO A 80 -32.55 -11.45 -4.94
CA PRO A 80 -32.42 -12.73 -5.64
C PRO A 80 -31.86 -12.63 -7.06
N CYS A 81 -32.06 -11.51 -7.77
CA CYS A 81 -31.55 -11.32 -9.14
C CYS A 81 -30.01 -11.28 -9.20
N PHE A 82 -29.35 -10.92 -8.11
CA PHE A 82 -27.89 -10.91 -8.00
C PHE A 82 -27.38 -12.20 -7.35
N LEU A 83 -27.89 -12.55 -6.16
CA LEU A 83 -27.44 -13.76 -5.44
C LEU A 83 -27.80 -15.05 -6.18
N GLY A 84 -28.87 -15.05 -7.00
CA GLY A 84 -29.26 -16.20 -7.80
C GLY A 84 -28.23 -16.60 -8.86
N LEU A 85 -27.50 -15.65 -9.44
CA LEU A 85 -26.43 -15.94 -10.40
C LEU A 85 -25.26 -16.66 -9.72
N LEU A 86 -24.91 -16.20 -8.52
CA LEU A 86 -23.88 -16.81 -7.67
C LEU A 86 -24.32 -18.19 -7.14
N ALA A 87 -25.61 -18.38 -6.87
CA ALA A 87 -26.17 -19.67 -6.48
C ALA A 87 -26.08 -20.71 -7.62
N LEU A 88 -26.16 -20.25 -8.87
CA LEU A 88 -25.94 -21.06 -10.07
C LEU A 88 -24.45 -21.22 -10.42
N GLN A 89 -23.53 -20.73 -9.57
CA GLN A 89 -22.09 -20.76 -9.79
C GLN A 89 -21.67 -20.17 -11.15
N THR A 90 -22.33 -19.08 -11.56
CA THR A 90 -22.06 -18.38 -12.81
C THR A 90 -21.56 -16.97 -12.53
N ASP A 91 -20.43 -16.58 -13.13
CA ASP A 91 -19.93 -15.21 -13.03
C ASP A 91 -20.79 -14.28 -13.90
N GLY A 92 -21.60 -13.47 -13.22
CA GLY A 92 -22.39 -12.40 -13.82
C GLY A 92 -22.07 -11.05 -13.21
N LEU A 93 -20.86 -10.83 -12.68
CA LEU A 93 -20.52 -9.59 -11.97
C LEU A 93 -20.38 -8.37 -12.89
N SER A 94 -20.00 -8.57 -14.16
CA SER A 94 -19.80 -7.48 -15.11
C SER A 94 -21.01 -6.54 -15.21
N GLY A 95 -20.76 -5.24 -15.17
CA GLY A 95 -21.78 -4.20 -15.24
C GLY A 95 -22.50 -3.90 -13.91
N PHE A 96 -22.32 -4.71 -12.87
CA PHE A 96 -22.84 -4.37 -11.55
C PHE A 96 -21.94 -3.34 -10.84
N HIS A 97 -22.58 -2.37 -10.19
CA HIS A 97 -21.90 -1.43 -9.29
C HIS A 97 -21.33 -2.21 -8.08
N SER A 98 -20.01 -2.24 -7.94
CA SER A 98 -19.33 -3.18 -7.06
C SER A 98 -19.72 -2.97 -5.60
N ASN A 99 -19.68 -1.72 -5.12
CA ASN A 99 -19.93 -1.40 -3.72
C ASN A 99 -21.40 -1.53 -3.30
N THR A 100 -22.34 -1.53 -4.25
CA THR A 100 -23.75 -1.85 -3.96
C THR A 100 -23.94 -3.33 -3.65
N HIS A 101 -23.19 -4.19 -4.33
CA HIS A 101 -23.43 -5.63 -4.32
C HIS A 101 -22.59 -6.40 -3.30
N ILE A 102 -21.37 -5.95 -2.98
CA ILE A 102 -20.55 -6.60 -1.94
C ILE A 102 -21.28 -6.62 -0.56
N PRO A 103 -21.96 -5.54 -0.10
CA PRO A 103 -22.77 -5.57 1.12
C PRO A 103 -23.91 -6.60 1.09
N VAL A 104 -24.52 -6.85 -0.07
CA VAL A 104 -25.53 -7.90 -0.23
C VAL A 104 -24.92 -9.28 0.01
N VAL A 105 -23.69 -9.51 -0.48
CA VAL A 105 -22.93 -10.75 -0.19
C VAL A 105 -22.58 -10.85 1.30
N ILE A 106 -22.22 -9.75 1.97
CA ILE A 106 -21.99 -9.77 3.41
C ILE A 106 -23.28 -10.17 4.15
N GLY A 107 -24.43 -9.66 3.73
CA GLY A 107 -25.71 -10.08 4.30
C GLY A 107 -26.05 -11.54 4.02
N ALA A 108 -25.71 -12.05 2.83
CA ALA A 108 -25.77 -13.47 2.51
C ALA A 108 -24.91 -14.30 3.49
N GLN A 109 -23.71 -13.83 3.82
CA GLN A 109 -22.87 -14.46 4.83
C GLN A 109 -23.54 -14.45 6.22
N LYS A 110 -24.19 -13.36 6.60
CA LYS A 110 -24.93 -13.28 7.88
C LYS A 110 -26.15 -14.18 7.91
N ARG A 111 -26.82 -14.41 6.79
CA ARG A 111 -27.89 -15.40 6.71
C ARG A 111 -27.36 -16.79 7.03
N TYR A 112 -26.25 -17.23 6.43
CA TYR A 112 -25.66 -18.53 6.75
C TYR A 112 -25.31 -18.62 8.25
N GLU A 113 -24.68 -17.61 8.82
CA GLU A 113 -24.37 -17.57 10.27
C GLU A 113 -25.61 -17.62 11.17
N THR A 114 -26.73 -17.10 10.69
CA THR A 114 -27.98 -17.00 11.45
C THR A 114 -28.84 -18.25 11.34
N THR A 115 -28.88 -18.87 10.16
CA THR A 115 -29.86 -19.90 9.81
C THR A 115 -29.26 -21.28 9.57
N GLY A 116 -27.94 -21.37 9.34
CA GLY A 116 -27.26 -22.58 8.90
C GLY A 116 -27.50 -22.95 7.42
N ASP A 117 -28.12 -22.06 6.63
CA ASP A 117 -28.42 -22.30 5.21
C ASP A 117 -27.13 -22.36 4.35
N HIS A 118 -26.69 -23.58 4.06
CA HIS A 118 -25.43 -23.85 3.37
C HIS A 118 -25.35 -23.26 1.96
N LEU A 119 -26.48 -23.04 1.27
CA LEU A 119 -26.50 -22.39 -0.04
C LEU A 119 -25.86 -20.99 0.04
N TYR A 120 -26.10 -20.26 1.13
CA TYR A 120 -25.57 -18.92 1.30
C TYR A 120 -24.07 -18.89 1.61
N LYS A 121 -23.52 -19.98 2.17
CA LYS A 121 -22.07 -20.19 2.26
C LYS A 121 -21.46 -20.43 0.87
N GLU A 122 -22.12 -21.24 0.04
CA GLU A 122 -21.68 -21.53 -1.33
C GLU A 122 -21.71 -20.28 -2.20
N ILE A 123 -22.79 -19.48 -2.14
CA ILE A 123 -22.91 -18.17 -2.81
C ILE A 123 -21.73 -17.26 -2.46
N ALA A 124 -21.42 -17.09 -1.17
CA ALA A 124 -20.33 -16.24 -0.73
C ALA A 124 -18.95 -16.77 -1.13
N THR A 125 -18.78 -18.10 -1.15
CA THR A 125 -17.55 -18.75 -1.61
C THR A 125 -17.34 -18.50 -3.10
N CYS A 126 -18.36 -18.77 -3.90
CA CYS A 126 -18.37 -18.57 -5.35
C CYS A 126 -18.09 -17.11 -5.72
N PHE A 127 -18.70 -16.16 -5.02
CA PHE A 127 -18.42 -14.73 -5.19
C PHE A 127 -16.94 -14.40 -4.97
N MET A 128 -16.37 -14.86 -3.84
CA MET A 128 -14.97 -14.61 -3.51
C MET A 128 -14.03 -15.23 -4.54
N ASP A 129 -14.34 -16.42 -5.04
CA ASP A 129 -13.57 -17.10 -6.09
C ASP A 129 -13.61 -16.34 -7.42
N PHE A 130 -14.76 -15.82 -7.84
CA PHE A 130 -14.86 -15.00 -9.06
C PHE A 130 -14.09 -13.69 -8.93
N VAL A 131 -14.29 -12.95 -7.84
CA VAL A 131 -13.57 -11.70 -7.62
C VAL A 131 -12.06 -11.95 -7.62
N ASN A 132 -11.59 -12.93 -6.84
CA ASN A 132 -10.17 -13.23 -6.75
C ASN A 132 -9.58 -13.80 -8.05
N SER A 133 -10.32 -14.54 -8.86
CA SER A 133 -9.79 -15.14 -10.10
C SER A 133 -9.85 -14.22 -11.32
N SER A 134 -10.69 -13.18 -11.31
CA SER A 134 -10.96 -12.41 -12.53
C SER A 134 -11.20 -10.91 -12.38
N HIS A 135 -11.49 -10.41 -11.17
CA HIS A 135 -11.86 -8.99 -10.96
C HIS A 135 -10.99 -8.23 -9.95
N SER A 136 -10.02 -8.84 -9.28
CA SER A 136 -9.13 -8.11 -8.34
C SER A 136 -7.77 -7.76 -8.94
N TYR A 137 -7.32 -6.54 -8.71
CA TYR A 137 -5.94 -6.10 -8.97
C TYR A 137 -4.96 -6.64 -7.92
N ALA A 138 -3.67 -6.39 -8.11
CA ALA A 138 -2.57 -6.87 -7.29
C ALA A 138 -2.65 -6.35 -5.84
N THR A 139 -3.28 -5.20 -5.63
CA THR A 139 -3.56 -4.67 -4.28
C THR A 139 -4.52 -5.55 -3.48
N GLY A 140 -5.29 -6.42 -4.14
CA GLY A 140 -6.47 -7.10 -3.59
C GLY A 140 -7.77 -6.29 -3.75
N GLY A 141 -7.72 -5.04 -4.23
CA GLY A 141 -8.88 -4.24 -4.56
C GLY A 141 -9.56 -4.67 -5.87
N THR A 142 -10.75 -4.15 -6.14
CA THR A 142 -11.54 -4.45 -7.35
C THR A 142 -12.23 -3.19 -7.86
N SER A 143 -12.94 -3.29 -8.99
CA SER A 143 -13.69 -2.21 -9.67
C SER A 143 -12.86 -1.23 -10.51
N VAL A 144 -13.51 -0.72 -11.55
CA VAL A 144 -13.09 0.43 -12.35
C VAL A 144 -14.30 1.33 -12.54
N SER A 145 -14.15 2.62 -12.26
CA SER A 145 -15.25 3.59 -12.25
C SER A 145 -16.45 3.13 -11.40
N GLU A 146 -16.20 2.44 -10.28
CA GLU A 146 -17.20 1.87 -9.34
C GLU A 146 -17.93 0.60 -9.81
N PHE A 147 -17.65 0.11 -11.02
CA PHE A 147 -18.27 -1.10 -11.57
C PHE A 147 -17.27 -2.24 -11.75
N TRP A 148 -17.76 -3.47 -11.75
CA TRP A 148 -16.99 -4.58 -12.32
C TRP A 148 -17.07 -4.53 -13.85
N SER A 149 -15.91 -4.65 -14.50
CA SER A 149 -15.82 -4.87 -15.94
C SER A 149 -16.02 -6.35 -16.27
N ASP A 150 -15.92 -6.70 -17.55
CA ASP A 150 -15.86 -8.09 -17.97
C ASP A 150 -14.71 -8.85 -17.29
N PRO A 151 -14.90 -10.13 -16.95
CA PRO A 151 -13.90 -10.93 -16.24
C PRO A 151 -12.62 -11.04 -17.07
N LYS A 152 -11.48 -10.99 -16.40
CA LYS A 152 -10.15 -11.12 -17.01
C LYS A 152 -9.89 -10.07 -18.12
N ARG A 153 -10.29 -8.81 -17.88
CA ARG A 153 -10.02 -7.65 -18.76
C ARG A 153 -9.24 -6.51 -18.08
N LEU A 154 -8.62 -6.78 -16.92
CA LEU A 154 -8.06 -5.74 -16.06
C LEU A 154 -6.92 -4.95 -16.70
N GLY A 155 -6.16 -5.54 -17.62
CA GLY A 155 -5.05 -4.86 -18.29
C GLY A 155 -5.51 -3.66 -19.12
N GLY A 156 -6.70 -3.75 -19.71
CA GLY A 156 -7.31 -2.63 -20.44
C GLY A 156 -7.99 -1.59 -19.55
N ALA A 157 -8.11 -1.85 -18.25
CA ALA A 157 -8.84 -1.03 -17.29
C ALA A 157 -7.91 -0.27 -16.32
N LEU A 158 -6.59 -0.26 -16.55
CA LEU A 158 -5.63 0.47 -15.73
C LEU A 158 -5.72 1.99 -15.99
N THR A 159 -6.37 2.72 -15.08
CA THR A 159 -6.70 4.15 -15.19
C THR A 159 -6.50 4.91 -13.86
N THR A 160 -7.06 6.12 -13.74
CA THR A 160 -7.12 6.87 -12.47
C THR A 160 -8.33 6.48 -11.60
N GLU A 161 -9.36 5.89 -12.19
CA GLU A 161 -10.61 5.56 -11.52
C GLU A 161 -10.68 4.06 -11.23
N ASN A 162 -9.68 3.53 -10.56
CA ASN A 162 -9.66 2.13 -10.13
C ASN A 162 -9.87 2.04 -8.62
N GLU A 163 -10.37 0.89 -8.17
CA GLU A 163 -10.37 0.53 -6.75
C GLU A 163 -11.01 1.59 -5.84
N GLU A 164 -12.34 1.74 -5.98
CA GLU A 164 -13.12 2.47 -4.98
C GLU A 164 -12.84 1.89 -3.60
N SER A 165 -12.44 2.74 -2.65
CA SER A 165 -12.00 2.32 -1.31
C SER A 165 -13.07 1.56 -0.53
N CYS A 166 -14.36 1.88 -0.73
CA CYS A 166 -15.46 1.14 -0.11
C CYS A 166 -15.51 -0.33 -0.54
N THR A 167 -15.13 -0.65 -1.78
CA THR A 167 -15.14 -2.03 -2.28
C THR A 167 -14.12 -2.86 -1.51
N THR A 168 -12.90 -2.37 -1.33
CA THR A 168 -11.86 -3.04 -0.54
C THR A 168 -12.28 -3.20 0.92
N TYR A 169 -12.87 -2.16 1.53
CA TYR A 169 -13.43 -2.24 2.89
C TYR A 169 -14.46 -3.37 3.04
N ASN A 170 -15.40 -3.48 2.10
CA ASN A 170 -16.44 -4.51 2.17
C ASN A 170 -15.87 -5.89 1.80
N MET A 171 -14.92 -5.99 0.88
CA MET A 171 -14.23 -7.24 0.57
C MET A 171 -13.43 -7.78 1.77
N LEU A 172 -12.84 -6.91 2.60
CA LEU A 172 -12.20 -7.33 3.85
C LEU A 172 -13.21 -8.00 4.79
N LYS A 173 -14.45 -7.50 4.90
CA LYS A 173 -15.51 -8.18 5.68
C LYS A 173 -15.85 -9.55 5.10
N VAL A 174 -15.93 -9.67 3.77
CA VAL A 174 -16.18 -10.95 3.08
C VAL A 174 -15.08 -11.94 3.43
N ALA A 175 -13.81 -11.58 3.19
CA ALA A 175 -12.66 -12.43 3.48
C ALA A 175 -12.56 -12.82 4.96
N ARG A 176 -12.85 -11.88 5.87
CA ARG A 176 -12.91 -12.13 7.31
C ARG A 176 -13.92 -13.21 7.68
N ASN A 177 -15.13 -13.14 7.15
CA ASN A 177 -16.16 -14.16 7.42
C ASN A 177 -15.78 -15.50 6.78
N MET A 178 -15.22 -15.49 5.57
CA MET A 178 -14.71 -16.70 4.91
C MET A 178 -13.60 -17.37 5.73
N PHE A 179 -12.66 -16.61 6.27
CA PHE A 179 -11.65 -17.12 7.18
C PHE A 179 -12.28 -17.70 8.45
N ARG A 180 -13.23 -17.01 9.08
CA ARG A 180 -13.90 -17.48 10.30
C ARG A 180 -14.50 -18.88 10.15
N TRP A 181 -15.10 -19.18 9.00
CA TRP A 181 -15.77 -20.47 8.75
C TRP A 181 -14.86 -21.58 8.25
N THR A 182 -13.79 -21.23 7.54
CA THR A 182 -13.01 -22.22 6.78
C THR A 182 -11.58 -22.39 7.29
N LYS A 183 -11.05 -21.38 7.99
CA LYS A 183 -9.66 -21.25 8.41
C LYS A 183 -8.64 -21.37 7.25
N LYS A 184 -9.09 -21.28 6.00
CA LYS A 184 -8.22 -21.41 4.82
C LYS A 184 -7.26 -20.23 4.71
N MET A 185 -6.00 -20.53 4.44
CA MET A 185 -4.91 -19.54 4.38
C MET A 185 -5.17 -18.44 3.35
N MET A 186 -5.71 -18.80 2.19
CA MET A 186 -6.00 -17.85 1.10
C MET A 186 -6.83 -16.63 1.54
N TYR A 187 -7.72 -16.77 2.53
CA TYR A 187 -8.51 -15.65 3.04
C TYR A 187 -7.71 -14.77 4.00
N ALA A 188 -6.76 -15.35 4.74
CA ALA A 188 -5.81 -14.59 5.55
C ALA A 188 -4.81 -13.84 4.65
N ASP A 189 -4.32 -14.49 3.59
CA ASP A 189 -3.45 -13.89 2.58
C ASP A 189 -4.14 -12.72 1.87
N TYR A 190 -5.39 -12.93 1.43
CA TYR A 190 -6.20 -11.86 0.84
C TYR A 190 -6.38 -10.70 1.81
N TYR A 191 -6.69 -10.97 3.09
CA TYR A 191 -6.88 -9.92 4.08
C TYR A 191 -5.61 -9.10 4.31
N GLU A 192 -4.45 -9.76 4.46
CA GLU A 192 -3.15 -9.07 4.59
C GLU A 192 -2.87 -8.20 3.36
N ARG A 193 -3.06 -8.75 2.16
CA ARG A 193 -2.81 -8.07 0.89
C ARG A 193 -3.69 -6.84 0.74
N ALA A 194 -5.01 -6.99 0.88
CA ALA A 194 -5.99 -5.92 0.70
C ALA A 194 -5.87 -4.84 1.78
N LEU A 195 -5.57 -5.21 3.03
CA LEU A 195 -5.31 -4.24 4.10
C LEU A 195 -4.03 -3.45 3.79
N THR A 196 -2.92 -4.14 3.54
CA THR A 196 -1.60 -3.52 3.37
C THR A 196 -1.57 -2.59 2.16
N ASN A 197 -2.14 -3.03 1.02
CA ASN A 197 -1.98 -2.34 -0.24
C ASN A 197 -3.20 -1.51 -0.64
N GLY A 198 -4.41 -1.95 -0.27
CA GLY A 198 -5.67 -1.31 -0.63
C GLY A 198 -6.32 -0.44 0.45
N VAL A 199 -5.84 -0.48 1.70
CA VAL A 199 -6.41 0.32 2.81
C VAL A 199 -5.38 1.25 3.46
N LEU A 200 -4.21 0.76 3.87
CA LEU A 200 -3.27 1.60 4.63
C LEU A 200 -2.77 2.83 3.82
N GLY A 201 -2.76 2.72 2.50
CA GLY A 201 -2.34 3.79 1.59
C GLY A 201 -3.42 4.78 1.18
N ILE A 202 -4.67 4.66 1.67
CA ILE A 202 -5.79 5.53 1.24
C ILE A 202 -5.89 6.83 2.04
N GLN A 203 -5.18 6.96 3.17
CA GLN A 203 -5.03 8.22 3.89
C GLN A 203 -3.72 8.90 3.47
N ARG A 204 -3.75 10.22 3.29
CA ARG A 204 -2.59 10.99 2.83
C ARG A 204 -1.53 11.08 3.94
N GLY A 205 -0.56 10.17 3.89
CA GLY A 205 0.48 10.08 4.91
C GLY A 205 -0.12 9.95 6.31
N THR A 206 0.26 10.85 7.21
CA THR A 206 -0.26 10.91 8.59
C THR A 206 -1.34 11.97 8.79
N GLU A 207 -1.83 12.59 7.71
CA GLU A 207 -2.83 13.66 7.78
C GLU A 207 -4.23 13.07 8.08
N PRO A 208 -4.77 13.28 9.29
CA PRO A 208 -6.01 12.65 9.69
C PRO A 208 -7.19 13.23 8.89
N GLY A 209 -7.99 12.35 8.30
CA GLY A 209 -9.20 12.73 7.56
C GLY A 209 -8.96 13.27 6.15
N VAL A 210 -7.76 13.09 5.59
CA VAL A 210 -7.48 13.35 4.17
C VAL A 210 -7.35 12.01 3.47
N MET A 211 -8.40 11.59 2.76
CA MET A 211 -8.50 10.24 2.18
C MET A 211 -8.86 10.31 0.68
N ILE A 212 -8.46 9.30 -0.09
CA ILE A 212 -8.88 9.13 -1.48
C ILE A 212 -10.21 8.37 -1.58
N TYR A 213 -10.87 8.56 -2.73
CA TYR A 213 -11.99 7.72 -3.15
C TYR A 213 -11.49 6.51 -3.95
N MET A 214 -10.77 6.77 -5.04
CA MET A 214 -10.19 5.78 -5.96
C MET A 214 -8.70 5.59 -5.67
N LEU A 215 -8.18 4.37 -5.82
CA LEU A 215 -6.76 4.05 -5.80
C LEU A 215 -6.27 3.75 -7.24
N PRO A 216 -5.67 4.74 -7.93
CA PRO A 216 -5.24 4.61 -9.32
C PRO A 216 -4.30 3.43 -9.58
N GLN A 217 -4.53 2.70 -10.69
CA GLN A 217 -3.67 1.58 -11.11
C GLN A 217 -2.98 1.84 -12.46
N GLY A 218 -3.32 2.93 -13.15
CA GLY A 218 -2.71 3.30 -14.42
C GLY A 218 -1.21 3.63 -14.30
N PRO A 219 -0.41 3.39 -15.37
CA PRO A 219 0.99 3.76 -15.38
C PRO A 219 1.17 5.28 -15.32
N GLY A 220 2.09 5.73 -14.47
CA GLY A 220 2.36 7.16 -14.26
C GLY A 220 1.23 7.97 -13.64
N LYS A 221 0.29 7.32 -12.94
CA LYS A 221 -0.81 7.99 -12.24
C LYS A 221 -0.45 8.30 -10.79
N SER A 222 -1.26 9.12 -10.14
CA SER A 222 -1.02 9.58 -8.77
C SER A 222 -2.32 9.52 -7.98
N LYS A 223 -2.26 9.20 -6.68
CA LYS A 223 -3.43 9.22 -5.79
C LYS A 223 -4.07 10.61 -5.72
N ALA A 224 -3.29 11.67 -5.97
CA ALA A 224 -3.79 13.03 -6.03
C ALA A 224 -4.58 13.35 -7.32
N VAL A 225 -4.54 12.47 -8.32
CA VAL A 225 -5.12 12.70 -9.66
C VAL A 225 -6.12 11.58 -9.97
N SER A 226 -7.36 11.80 -9.53
CA SER A 226 -8.58 11.08 -9.93
C SER A 226 -9.73 12.07 -9.99
N TYR A 227 -10.94 11.64 -10.36
CA TYR A 227 -12.13 12.51 -10.34
C TYR A 227 -12.32 13.19 -8.98
N HIS A 228 -12.06 12.47 -7.89
CA HIS A 228 -12.19 12.96 -6.51
C HIS A 228 -10.88 13.53 -5.93
N GLY A 229 -9.73 12.99 -6.34
CA GLY A 229 -8.43 13.29 -5.74
C GLY A 229 -8.39 12.98 -4.23
N TRP A 230 -7.57 13.74 -3.50
CA TRP A 230 -7.62 13.76 -2.04
C TRP A 230 -8.81 14.58 -1.56
N GLY A 231 -9.61 14.01 -0.67
CA GLY A 231 -10.64 14.76 0.03
C GLY A 231 -10.08 15.77 1.03
N THR A 232 -10.97 16.39 1.78
CA THR A 232 -10.65 17.35 2.84
C THR A 232 -11.15 16.84 4.18
N LYS A 233 -10.57 17.38 5.26
CA LYS A 233 -10.89 16.95 6.63
C LYS A 233 -12.37 17.18 7.01
N PHE A 234 -13.00 18.22 6.45
CA PHE A 234 -14.30 18.69 6.92
C PHE A 234 -15.34 18.91 5.82
N ASP A 235 -14.95 18.87 4.54
CA ASP A 235 -15.84 19.24 3.43
C ASP A 235 -16.02 18.11 2.38
N SER A 236 -15.43 16.94 2.63
CA SER A 236 -15.60 15.74 1.79
C SER A 236 -16.52 14.72 2.47
N PHE A 237 -17.67 14.46 1.83
CA PHE A 237 -18.76 13.65 2.40
C PHE A 237 -19.16 12.46 1.51
N TRP A 238 -18.17 11.85 0.85
CA TRP A 238 -18.39 10.70 -0.03
C TRP A 238 -18.53 9.39 0.78
N CYS A 239 -19.05 8.33 0.17
CA CYS A 239 -19.15 7.00 0.79
C CYS A 239 -17.78 6.51 1.34
N CYS A 240 -16.70 6.72 0.58
CA CYS A 240 -15.33 6.34 0.94
C CYS A 240 -14.82 7.00 2.23
N TYR A 241 -15.33 8.18 2.60
CA TYR A 241 -15.01 8.80 3.89
C TYR A 241 -15.66 8.05 5.05
N GLY A 242 -16.90 7.60 4.89
CA GLY A 242 -17.59 6.78 5.89
C GLY A 242 -16.84 5.46 6.12
N THR A 243 -16.57 4.71 5.06
CA THR A 243 -15.83 3.44 5.17
C THR A 243 -14.38 3.64 5.58
N GLY A 244 -13.74 4.73 5.16
CA GLY A 244 -12.36 5.05 5.53
C GLY A 244 -12.23 5.25 7.04
N ILE A 245 -13.11 6.06 7.65
CA ILE A 245 -13.16 6.25 9.10
C ILE A 245 -13.36 4.91 9.82
N GLU A 246 -14.27 4.07 9.33
CA GLU A 246 -14.48 2.74 9.90
C GLU A 246 -13.28 1.79 9.71
N SER A 247 -12.57 1.83 8.58
CA SER A 247 -11.35 1.05 8.35
C SER A 247 -10.27 1.38 9.37
N PHE A 248 -9.98 2.67 9.56
CA PHE A 248 -8.91 3.10 10.45
C PHE A 248 -9.26 2.95 11.93
N SER A 249 -10.54 2.91 12.31
CA SER A 249 -10.95 2.64 13.69
C SER A 249 -10.82 1.17 14.10
N LYS A 250 -10.68 0.25 13.13
CA LYS A 250 -10.73 -1.20 13.36
C LYS A 250 -9.53 -1.99 12.82
N LEU A 251 -8.37 -1.35 12.63
CA LEU A 251 -7.15 -2.04 12.15
C LEU A 251 -6.74 -3.28 12.97
N GLY A 252 -7.19 -3.39 14.23
CA GLY A 252 -6.95 -4.55 15.09
C GLY A 252 -7.95 -5.71 14.99
N ASP A 253 -9.05 -5.57 14.24
CA ASP A 253 -10.23 -6.47 14.32
C ASP A 253 -10.05 -7.87 13.70
N SER A 254 -8.93 -8.06 13.00
CA SER A 254 -8.58 -9.24 12.23
C SER A 254 -7.11 -9.65 12.42
N ILE A 255 -6.49 -9.21 13.53
CA ILE A 255 -5.18 -9.72 13.96
C ILE A 255 -5.33 -11.14 14.53
N TYR A 256 -6.39 -11.36 15.31
CA TYR A 256 -6.61 -12.59 16.07
C TYR A 256 -8.01 -13.16 15.82
N PHE A 257 -8.12 -14.48 15.70
CA PHE A 257 -9.39 -15.19 15.55
C PHE A 257 -9.49 -16.36 16.51
N GLU A 258 -10.50 -16.33 17.35
CA GLU A 258 -10.77 -17.40 18.30
C GLU A 258 -11.51 -18.57 17.63
N GLU A 259 -11.22 -19.76 18.14
CA GLU A 259 -11.92 -21.00 17.87
C GLU A 259 -12.31 -21.65 19.20
N MET A 260 -13.61 -21.83 19.40
CA MET A 260 -14.14 -22.49 20.58
C MET A 260 -14.05 -24.00 20.43
N GLY A 261 -13.74 -24.70 21.53
CA GLY A 261 -13.65 -26.15 21.57
C GLY A 261 -13.26 -26.63 22.97
N SER A 262 -13.14 -27.94 23.16
CA SER A 262 -12.69 -28.54 24.44
C SER A 262 -11.28 -28.06 24.85
N SER A 263 -10.44 -27.73 23.86
CA SER A 263 -9.25 -26.90 24.03
C SER A 263 -9.45 -25.67 23.13
N PRO A 264 -9.53 -24.45 23.69
CA PRO A 264 -9.74 -23.26 22.89
C PRO A 264 -8.52 -23.00 22.00
N GLY A 265 -8.78 -22.54 20.78
CA GLY A 265 -7.77 -22.19 19.78
C GLY A 265 -7.74 -20.69 19.49
N LEU A 266 -6.56 -20.16 19.18
CA LEU A 266 -6.38 -18.79 18.72
C LEU A 266 -5.52 -18.79 17.45
N TYR A 267 -6.04 -18.24 16.36
CA TYR A 267 -5.30 -18.00 15.13
C TYR A 267 -4.74 -16.58 15.15
N ILE A 268 -3.43 -16.45 14.97
CA ILE A 268 -2.71 -15.19 14.83
C ILE A 268 -2.45 -14.97 13.35
N LEU A 269 -3.21 -14.06 12.73
CA LEU A 269 -3.24 -13.88 11.27
C LEU A 269 -2.30 -12.78 10.80
N GLN A 270 -2.29 -11.66 11.50
CA GLN A 270 -1.54 -10.47 11.10
C GLN A 270 -0.40 -10.23 12.08
N TYR A 271 0.78 -9.99 11.54
CA TYR A 271 1.93 -9.55 12.31
C TYR A 271 1.88 -8.03 12.40
N ILE A 272 1.15 -7.51 13.39
CA ILE A 272 1.03 -6.08 13.73
C ILE A 272 1.35 -5.92 15.22
N PRO A 273 2.17 -4.95 15.67
CA PRO A 273 2.47 -4.79 17.09
C PRO A 273 1.20 -4.60 17.91
N SER A 274 0.94 -5.49 18.87
CA SER A 274 -0.35 -5.54 19.58
C SER A 274 -0.25 -6.27 20.91
N THR A 275 -1.22 -5.99 21.79
CA THR A 275 -1.45 -6.77 23.00
C THR A 275 -2.86 -7.33 22.98
N LEU A 276 -3.00 -8.65 23.14
CA LEU A 276 -4.28 -9.32 23.30
C LEU A 276 -4.44 -9.81 24.73
N ASN A 277 -5.58 -9.49 25.35
CA ASN A 277 -6.04 -10.18 26.55
C ASN A 277 -7.05 -11.26 26.12
N TRP A 278 -6.57 -12.51 25.99
CA TRP A 278 -7.38 -13.63 25.52
C TRP A 278 -8.01 -14.37 26.70
N LYS A 279 -9.18 -13.88 27.12
CA LYS A 279 -9.89 -14.35 28.31
C LYS A 279 -10.20 -15.85 28.28
N THR A 280 -10.71 -16.36 27.16
CA THR A 280 -11.07 -17.79 27.01
C THR A 280 -9.86 -18.72 27.14
N GLY A 281 -8.70 -18.30 26.65
CA GLY A 281 -7.44 -19.04 26.81
C GLY A 281 -6.72 -18.78 28.12
N GLY A 282 -7.23 -17.88 28.97
CA GLY A 282 -6.61 -17.51 30.24
C GLY A 282 -5.23 -16.86 30.10
N ILE A 283 -4.88 -16.28 28.95
CA ILE A 283 -3.54 -15.73 28.67
C ILE A 283 -3.58 -14.32 28.08
N ARG A 284 -2.47 -13.60 28.28
CA ARG A 284 -2.16 -12.35 27.59
C ARG A 284 -1.01 -12.57 26.63
N ILE A 285 -1.13 -12.04 25.41
CA ILE A 285 -0.13 -12.15 24.34
C ILE A 285 0.33 -10.75 23.98
N PHE A 286 1.64 -10.52 24.03
CA PHE A 286 2.28 -9.30 23.54
C PHE A 286 3.11 -9.64 22.30
N GLN A 287 2.67 -9.12 21.15
CA GLN A 287 3.30 -9.28 19.85
C GLN A 287 4.17 -8.06 19.53
N LYS A 288 5.44 -8.28 19.22
CA LYS A 288 6.39 -7.24 18.79
C LYS A 288 7.04 -7.67 17.48
N ILE A 289 7.36 -6.68 16.65
CA ILE A 289 8.02 -6.86 15.36
C ILE A 289 9.29 -6.03 15.36
N VAL A 290 10.38 -6.60 14.84
CA VAL A 290 11.62 -5.86 14.59
C VAL A 290 11.53 -5.22 13.20
N PRO A 291 11.84 -3.92 13.05
CA PRO A 291 11.89 -3.28 11.74
C PRO A 291 12.84 -4.02 10.79
N PHE A 292 12.39 -4.24 9.56
CA PHE A 292 13.16 -4.87 8.49
C PHE A 292 13.34 -3.90 7.32
N SER A 293 14.19 -4.26 6.36
CA SER A 293 14.48 -3.44 5.19
C SER A 293 14.74 -4.31 3.97
N SER A 294 14.83 -3.70 2.78
CA SER A 294 15.24 -4.42 1.57
C SER A 294 16.64 -5.03 1.68
N MET A 295 17.51 -4.47 2.54
CA MET A 295 18.87 -4.96 2.83
C MET A 295 18.91 -6.08 3.88
N GLN A 296 17.90 -6.13 4.76
CA GLN A 296 17.72 -7.17 5.78
C GLN A 296 16.31 -7.74 5.66
N PRO A 297 16.06 -8.60 4.66
CA PRO A 297 14.73 -9.04 4.29
C PRO A 297 14.24 -10.19 5.18
N ILE A 298 14.19 -9.97 6.49
CA ILE A 298 13.72 -10.96 7.47
C ILE A 298 12.72 -10.29 8.39
N LEU A 299 11.48 -10.79 8.39
CA LEU A 299 10.46 -10.42 9.35
C LEU A 299 10.71 -11.19 10.64
N GLN A 300 11.19 -10.50 11.67
CA GLN A 300 11.35 -11.06 13.02
C GLN A 300 10.18 -10.64 13.91
N ILE A 301 9.45 -11.64 14.42
CA ILE A 301 8.30 -11.46 15.31
C ILE A 301 8.60 -12.16 16.63
N SER A 302 8.26 -11.51 17.73
CA SER A 302 8.36 -12.09 19.07
C SER A 302 7.02 -12.01 19.79
N PHE A 303 6.63 -13.10 20.46
CA PHE A 303 5.45 -13.21 21.29
C PHE A 303 5.85 -13.48 22.72
N ASN A 304 5.54 -12.55 23.62
CA ASN A 304 5.59 -12.79 25.06
C ASN A 304 4.20 -13.23 25.52
N ILE A 305 4.11 -14.40 26.13
CA ILE A 305 2.87 -15.00 26.59
C ILE A 305 2.91 -15.09 28.12
N SER A 306 1.84 -14.65 28.76
CA SER A 306 1.71 -14.71 30.22
C SER A 306 0.36 -15.26 30.62
N SER A 307 0.36 -16.23 31.54
CA SER A 307 -0.88 -16.68 32.18
C SER A 307 -1.53 -15.53 32.96
N THR A 308 -2.84 -15.40 32.82
CA THR A 308 -3.67 -14.47 33.60
C THR A 308 -4.39 -15.16 34.75
N GLU A 309 -4.32 -16.49 34.82
CA GLU A 309 -4.96 -17.32 35.84
C GLU A 309 -3.94 -18.26 36.52
N ALA A 310 -4.30 -18.76 37.71
CA ALA A 310 -3.44 -19.66 38.50
C ALA A 310 -3.23 -21.04 37.84
N SER A 311 -4.15 -21.48 36.99
CA SER A 311 -4.00 -22.67 36.15
C SER A 311 -4.56 -22.37 34.75
N SER A 312 -3.70 -22.27 33.74
CA SER A 312 -4.15 -22.12 32.36
C SER A 312 -4.65 -23.47 31.82
N GLN A 313 -5.87 -23.47 31.27
CA GLN A 313 -6.36 -24.60 30.47
C GLN A 313 -5.47 -24.77 29.23
N ALA A 314 -5.23 -26.01 28.81
CA ALA A 314 -4.52 -26.29 27.57
C ALA A 314 -5.20 -25.57 26.40
N SER A 315 -4.44 -24.76 25.66
CA SER A 315 -4.93 -24.02 24.50
C SER A 315 -3.96 -24.07 23.33
N THR A 316 -4.49 -23.89 22.13
CA THR A 316 -3.72 -23.96 20.88
C THR A 316 -3.52 -22.59 20.29
N LEU A 317 -2.27 -22.20 20.05
CA LEU A 317 -1.93 -21.01 19.28
C LEU A 317 -1.51 -21.42 17.86
N ASN A 318 -2.16 -20.85 16.86
CA ASN A 318 -1.91 -21.09 15.44
C ASN A 318 -1.25 -19.86 14.83
N PHE A 319 0.06 -19.93 14.59
CA PHE A 319 0.85 -18.83 14.02
C PHE A 319 0.92 -18.97 12.51
N ARG A 320 0.50 -17.93 11.78
CA ARG A 320 0.44 -17.96 10.32
C ARG A 320 1.83 -17.99 9.69
N ILE A 321 2.15 -18.97 8.84
CA ILE A 321 3.37 -18.93 8.03
C ILE A 321 2.97 -18.46 6.62
N PRO A 322 3.19 -17.18 6.25
CA PRO A 322 2.69 -16.62 4.99
C PRO A 322 3.33 -17.28 3.76
N PHE A 323 2.58 -17.40 2.66
CA PHE A 323 3.07 -18.05 1.43
C PHE A 323 4.29 -17.37 0.81
N TRP A 324 4.46 -16.06 1.03
CA TRP A 324 5.59 -15.29 0.52
C TRP A 324 6.90 -15.56 1.28
N THR A 325 6.84 -16.32 2.38
CA THR A 325 8.03 -16.69 3.17
C THR A 325 8.87 -17.70 2.39
N VAL A 326 10.18 -17.49 2.32
CA VAL A 326 11.08 -18.51 1.75
C VAL A 326 11.18 -19.69 2.73
N SER A 327 11.03 -20.93 2.23
CA SER A 327 10.98 -22.18 3.02
C SER A 327 12.10 -22.34 4.06
N SER A 328 11.89 -23.23 5.04
CA SER A 328 12.84 -23.57 6.12
C SER A 328 14.27 -23.89 5.65
N ALA A 329 14.44 -24.48 4.47
CA ALA A 329 15.75 -24.73 3.85
C ALA A 329 16.60 -23.46 3.65
N ASN A 330 15.98 -22.28 3.63
CA ASN A 330 16.60 -20.98 3.35
C ASN A 330 16.44 -19.98 4.50
N GLY A 331 16.27 -20.46 5.74
CA GLY A 331 16.48 -19.64 6.93
C GLY A 331 15.21 -19.20 7.69
N ALA A 332 14.03 -19.68 7.32
CA ALA A 332 12.85 -19.55 8.19
C ALA A 332 13.04 -20.36 9.47
N LYS A 333 12.79 -19.75 10.64
CA LYS A 333 12.97 -20.37 11.97
C LYS A 333 11.84 -20.02 12.91
N ALA A 334 11.47 -20.97 13.77
CA ALA A 334 10.57 -20.75 14.90
C ALA A 334 11.24 -21.29 16.16
N ARG A 335 11.15 -20.55 17.26
CA ARG A 335 11.73 -20.93 18.55
C ARG A 335 10.76 -20.71 19.67
N LEU A 336 10.56 -21.72 20.51
CA LEU A 336 9.77 -21.62 21.73
C LEU A 336 10.70 -21.82 22.93
N ASN A 337 10.78 -20.82 23.81
CA ASN A 337 11.65 -20.85 24.99
C ASN A 337 13.10 -21.26 24.65
N PHE A 338 13.65 -20.65 23.59
CA PHE A 338 14.99 -20.90 23.06
C PHE A 338 15.23 -22.28 22.43
N GLN A 339 14.19 -23.11 22.29
CA GLN A 339 14.26 -24.39 21.57
C GLN A 339 13.71 -24.23 20.16
N ASP A 340 14.46 -24.71 19.16
CA ASP A 340 14.04 -24.70 17.76
C ASP A 340 12.81 -25.61 17.57
N LEU A 341 11.84 -25.12 16.80
CA LEU A 341 10.64 -25.86 16.40
C LEU A 341 10.75 -26.27 14.93
N ASN A 342 10.11 -27.39 14.59
CA ASN A 342 9.90 -27.76 13.20
C ASN A 342 8.85 -26.83 12.59
N LEU A 343 9.28 -26.02 11.63
CA LEU A 343 8.39 -25.17 10.85
C LEU A 343 7.62 -25.99 9.83
N THR A 344 6.36 -25.60 9.64
CA THR A 344 5.52 -26.07 8.53
C THR A 344 5.87 -25.31 7.24
N ASP A 345 5.41 -25.83 6.10
CA ASP A 345 5.62 -25.17 4.81
C ASP A 345 4.90 -23.80 4.74
N PRO A 346 5.44 -22.82 3.99
CA PRO A 346 4.74 -21.57 3.71
C PRO A 346 3.30 -21.78 3.21
N GLY A 347 2.38 -20.91 3.61
CA GLY A 347 0.96 -21.05 3.31
C GLY A 347 0.17 -21.91 4.32
N SER A 348 0.72 -22.16 5.50
CA SER A 348 0.11 -22.98 6.56
C SER A 348 0.17 -22.31 7.95
N PHE A 349 -0.30 -23.00 8.99
CA PHE A 349 -0.19 -22.54 10.38
C PHE A 349 0.78 -23.43 11.17
N LEU A 350 1.67 -22.81 11.93
CA LEU A 350 2.41 -23.46 13.01
C LEU A 350 1.50 -23.53 14.25
N SER A 351 0.95 -24.70 14.52
CA SER A 351 0.05 -24.96 15.65
C SER A 351 0.82 -25.47 16.86
N ILE A 352 0.65 -24.81 18.01
CA ILE A 352 1.29 -25.19 19.27
C ILE A 352 0.21 -25.32 20.35
N SER A 353 -0.01 -26.54 20.85
CA SER A 353 -0.97 -26.84 21.91
C SER A 353 -0.25 -27.12 23.23
N ARG A 354 -0.50 -26.31 24.26
CA ARG A 354 0.08 -26.52 25.60
C ARG A 354 -0.65 -25.75 26.69
N ASN A 355 -0.26 -26.02 27.93
CA ASN A 355 -0.51 -25.12 29.06
C ASN A 355 0.52 -24.00 29.00
N TRP A 356 0.07 -22.80 28.66
CA TRP A 356 0.94 -21.64 28.53
C TRP A 356 1.27 -21.07 29.91
N GLY A 357 2.56 -20.93 30.18
CA GLY A 357 3.10 -20.40 31.43
C GLY A 357 3.37 -18.90 31.37
N THR A 358 3.68 -18.32 32.53
CA THR A 358 4.23 -16.96 32.59
C THR A 358 5.64 -16.95 32.00
N ASN A 359 5.88 -16.05 31.04
CA ASN A 359 7.14 -15.88 30.30
C ASN A 359 7.40 -16.90 29.18
N ASP A 360 6.38 -17.62 28.70
CA ASP A 360 6.55 -18.36 27.45
C ASP A 360 6.86 -17.35 26.33
N TYR A 361 7.93 -17.62 25.57
CA TYR A 361 8.45 -16.76 24.52
C TYR A 361 8.52 -17.52 23.21
N LEU A 362 7.78 -17.06 22.20
CA LEU A 362 7.90 -17.55 20.82
C LEU A 362 8.59 -16.50 19.95
N GLU A 363 9.57 -16.92 19.18
CA GLU A 363 10.18 -16.11 18.12
C GLU A 363 9.94 -16.76 16.76
N LEU A 364 9.56 -15.95 15.77
CA LEU A 364 9.50 -16.31 14.36
C LEU A 364 10.48 -15.44 13.58
N LEU A 365 11.31 -16.07 12.75
CA LEU A 365 12.17 -15.43 11.77
C LEU A 365 11.70 -15.88 10.40
N LEU A 366 11.08 -14.98 9.63
CA LEU A 366 10.46 -15.28 8.35
C LEU A 366 11.16 -14.48 7.23
N PRO A 367 12.03 -15.11 6.42
CA PRO A 367 12.63 -14.47 5.26
C PRO A 367 11.58 -13.98 4.26
N ILE A 368 11.72 -12.73 3.84
CA ILE A 368 10.81 -12.05 2.93
C ILE A 368 11.33 -12.21 1.50
N SER A 369 10.51 -12.73 0.59
CA SER A 369 10.87 -12.89 -0.83
C SER A 369 10.38 -11.75 -1.72
N LEU A 370 11.08 -11.54 -2.83
CA LEU A 370 10.52 -10.83 -4.00
C LEU A 370 9.76 -11.84 -4.86
N TRP A 371 8.57 -11.47 -5.33
CA TRP A 371 7.76 -12.30 -6.23
C TRP A 371 6.91 -11.43 -7.16
N THR A 372 6.36 -12.03 -8.22
CA THR A 372 5.55 -11.34 -9.23
C THR A 372 4.15 -11.93 -9.33
N GLU A 373 3.17 -11.12 -9.70
CA GLU A 373 1.80 -11.57 -9.99
C GLU A 373 1.35 -11.05 -11.35
N THR A 374 0.90 -11.94 -12.22
CA THR A 374 0.33 -11.55 -13.52
C THR A 374 -0.98 -10.81 -13.33
N ILE A 375 -1.20 -9.76 -14.13
CA ILE A 375 -2.51 -9.13 -14.20
C ILE A 375 -3.57 -10.15 -14.60
N LYS A 376 -4.79 -10.03 -14.07
CA LYS A 376 -5.91 -10.90 -14.43
C LYS A 376 -6.48 -10.44 -15.77
N ASP A 377 -5.78 -10.81 -16.83
CA ASP A 377 -6.15 -10.54 -18.21
C ASP A 377 -5.78 -11.75 -19.07
N ASP A 378 -6.71 -12.23 -19.89
CA ASP A 378 -6.49 -13.42 -20.74
C ASP A 378 -6.01 -13.07 -22.15
N ARG A 379 -5.89 -11.78 -22.48
CA ARG A 379 -5.46 -11.34 -23.82
C ARG A 379 -3.93 -11.40 -23.94
N PRO A 380 -3.39 -11.89 -25.06
CA PRO A 380 -1.95 -12.06 -25.24
C PRO A 380 -1.12 -10.77 -25.06
N GLU A 381 -1.66 -9.60 -25.41
CA GLU A 381 -0.96 -8.32 -25.28
C GLU A 381 -0.70 -7.88 -23.83
N PHE A 382 -1.42 -8.45 -22.85
CA PHE A 382 -1.21 -8.19 -21.42
C PHE A 382 -0.46 -9.32 -20.70
N ALA A 383 -0.04 -10.37 -21.41
CA ALA A 383 0.58 -11.56 -20.81
C ALA A 383 1.91 -11.28 -20.06
N SER A 384 2.61 -10.19 -20.41
CA SER A 384 3.84 -9.74 -19.74
C SER A 384 3.59 -8.75 -18.60
N VAL A 385 2.35 -8.32 -18.37
CA VAL A 385 2.01 -7.29 -17.39
C VAL A 385 1.89 -7.90 -15.99
N GLN A 386 2.76 -7.47 -15.08
CA GLN A 386 2.92 -8.06 -13.75
C GLN A 386 3.09 -7.00 -12.66
N GLY A 387 2.51 -7.25 -11.49
CA GLY A 387 2.83 -6.54 -10.25
C GLY A 387 4.05 -7.17 -9.56
N ILE A 388 4.81 -6.37 -8.82
CA ILE A 388 6.01 -6.82 -8.11
C ILE A 388 5.79 -6.67 -6.61
N PHE A 389 6.09 -7.70 -5.83
CA PHE A 389 5.91 -7.69 -4.38
C PHE A 389 7.20 -7.96 -3.65
N PHE A 390 7.32 -7.39 -2.45
CA PHE A 390 8.27 -7.80 -1.42
C PHE A 390 7.48 -8.27 -0.20
N GLY A 391 7.39 -9.57 0.01
CA GLY A 391 6.47 -10.15 1.00
C GLY A 391 5.02 -9.75 0.72
N PRO A 392 4.31 -9.11 1.66
CA PRO A 392 2.95 -8.62 1.44
C PRO A 392 2.87 -7.24 0.76
N TYR A 393 4.01 -6.55 0.59
CA TYR A 393 4.03 -5.18 0.09
C TYR A 393 4.10 -5.16 -1.43
N LEU A 394 3.06 -4.64 -2.08
CA LEU A 394 3.07 -4.31 -3.49
C LEU A 394 3.99 -3.11 -3.72
N LEU A 395 5.00 -3.30 -4.56
CA LEU A 395 5.97 -2.29 -4.89
C LEU A 395 5.50 -1.48 -6.10
N ALA A 396 5.46 -0.16 -5.94
CA ALA A 396 5.17 0.80 -7.00
C ALA A 396 6.46 1.47 -7.45
N GLY A 397 6.63 1.62 -8.76
CA GLY A 397 7.77 2.32 -9.35
C GLY A 397 7.48 3.80 -9.55
N LEU A 398 8.37 4.66 -9.07
CA LEU A 398 8.30 6.10 -9.30
C LEU A 398 8.46 6.37 -10.81
N SER A 399 7.39 6.87 -11.42
CA SER A 399 7.31 7.04 -12.88
C SER A 399 6.21 7.99 -13.29
N ASP A 400 6.43 8.69 -14.40
CA ASP A 400 5.48 9.57 -15.09
C ASP A 400 4.82 8.89 -16.31
N GLY A 401 5.02 7.57 -16.47
CA GLY A 401 4.33 6.77 -17.49
C GLY A 401 5.18 5.63 -18.06
N ASP A 402 6.50 5.65 -17.84
CA ASP A 402 7.33 4.49 -18.14
C ASP A 402 6.98 3.31 -17.22
N TRP A 403 6.99 2.11 -17.78
CA TRP A 403 6.54 0.88 -17.13
C TRP A 403 7.18 -0.37 -17.75
N ASP A 404 8.12 -0.20 -18.70
CA ASP A 404 8.77 -1.31 -19.39
C ASP A 404 10.02 -1.76 -18.63
N ILE A 405 9.99 -3.00 -18.13
CA ILE A 405 11.11 -3.68 -17.48
C ILE A 405 11.70 -4.72 -18.43
N ASN A 406 13.02 -4.78 -18.50
CA ASN A 406 13.74 -5.83 -19.21
C ASN A 406 14.50 -6.69 -18.21
N ALA A 407 13.99 -7.88 -17.97
CA ALA A 407 14.61 -8.86 -17.09
C ALA A 407 15.77 -9.61 -17.77
N GLN A 408 16.18 -9.27 -19.00
CA GLN A 408 17.38 -9.79 -19.69
C GLN A 408 17.51 -11.33 -19.72
N ASN A 409 16.39 -12.08 -19.76
CA ASN A 409 16.37 -13.54 -19.64
C ASN A 409 16.99 -14.07 -18.33
N SER A 410 16.95 -13.26 -17.26
CA SER A 410 17.41 -13.60 -15.93
C SER A 410 16.67 -14.79 -15.34
N SER A 411 17.39 -15.58 -14.53
CA SER A 411 16.83 -16.70 -13.79
C SER A 411 16.24 -16.30 -12.45
N ALA A 412 16.64 -15.16 -11.89
CA ALA A 412 16.16 -14.67 -10.59
C ALA A 412 15.75 -13.20 -10.64
N ILE A 413 14.75 -12.83 -9.83
CA ILE A 413 14.30 -11.44 -9.69
C ILE A 413 15.44 -10.52 -9.21
N SER A 414 16.35 -11.05 -8.38
CA SER A 414 17.52 -10.34 -7.87
C SER A 414 18.50 -9.84 -8.94
N ASP A 415 18.44 -10.37 -10.16
CA ASP A 415 19.36 -10.00 -11.25
C ASP A 415 18.98 -8.65 -11.88
N TRP A 416 17.71 -8.26 -11.74
CA TRP A 416 17.14 -7.04 -12.30
C TRP A 416 16.43 -6.16 -11.27
N ILE A 417 16.21 -6.65 -10.03
CA ILE A 417 15.80 -5.85 -8.86
C ILE A 417 16.86 -5.98 -7.77
N THR A 418 17.46 -4.86 -7.38
CA THR A 418 18.48 -4.81 -6.33
C THR A 418 18.05 -3.90 -5.18
N PRO A 419 18.30 -4.27 -3.90
CA PRO A 419 17.98 -3.40 -2.78
C PRO A 419 18.82 -2.12 -2.85
N ILE A 420 18.21 -0.98 -2.50
CA ILE A 420 18.95 0.27 -2.38
C ILE A 420 19.60 0.29 -0.98
N PRO A 421 20.93 0.45 -0.87
CA PRO A 421 21.58 0.54 0.42
C PRO A 421 21.00 1.69 1.25
N GLN A 422 20.74 1.45 2.53
CA GLN A 422 20.29 2.51 3.44
C GLN A 422 21.29 3.67 3.50
N LEU A 423 20.74 4.85 3.84
CA LEU A 423 21.25 6.23 3.78
C LEU A 423 22.64 6.52 4.38
N ASP A 424 23.31 5.54 5.00
CA ASP A 424 24.58 5.75 5.70
C ASP A 424 25.79 5.91 4.77
N ARG A 425 25.60 5.74 3.45
CA ARG A 425 26.70 5.78 2.47
C ARG A 425 26.77 7.09 1.68
N PHE A 426 25.63 7.65 1.25
CA PHE A 426 25.56 8.92 0.52
C PHE A 426 24.22 9.64 0.81
N PRO A 427 24.22 10.77 1.53
CA PRO A 427 22.99 11.48 1.89
C PRO A 427 22.30 12.04 0.65
N LEU A 428 20.97 11.98 0.67
CA LEU A 428 20.12 12.69 -0.28
C LEU A 428 20.07 14.17 0.09
N VAL A 429 20.15 15.04 -0.91
CA VAL A 429 20.24 16.50 -0.73
C VAL A 429 19.27 17.24 -1.63
N SER A 430 18.95 18.47 -1.23
CA SER A 430 18.29 19.47 -2.05
C SER A 430 19.16 20.73 -2.10
N LEU A 431 19.36 21.24 -3.32
CA LEU A 431 20.13 22.46 -3.58
C LEU A 431 19.21 23.67 -3.45
N THR A 432 19.42 24.50 -2.44
CA THR A 432 18.51 25.61 -2.10
C THR A 432 19.17 26.98 -2.17
N GLN A 433 18.36 28.00 -2.43
CA GLN A 433 18.74 29.42 -2.38
C GLN A 433 17.61 30.21 -1.71
N GLU A 434 17.97 31.21 -0.92
CA GLU A 434 17.01 32.09 -0.25
C GLU A 434 16.97 33.44 -0.96
N SER A 435 15.75 33.93 -1.25
CA SER A 435 15.53 35.26 -1.85
C SER A 435 14.21 35.84 -1.37
N SER A 436 14.23 37.08 -0.88
CA SER A 436 13.03 37.84 -0.44
C SER A 436 12.07 37.04 0.47
N ASN A 437 12.62 36.36 1.50
CA ASN A 437 11.92 35.48 2.44
C ASN A 437 11.28 34.21 1.85
N GLU A 438 11.58 33.87 0.59
CA GLU A 438 11.21 32.60 -0.02
C GLU A 438 12.44 31.71 -0.22
N THR A 439 12.25 30.40 -0.06
CA THR A 439 13.26 29.40 -0.39
C THR A 439 12.95 28.82 -1.77
N PHE A 440 13.97 28.83 -2.64
CA PHE A 440 13.94 28.20 -3.95
C PHE A 440 14.82 26.95 -3.94
N VAL A 441 14.48 25.99 -4.78
CA VAL A 441 15.18 24.72 -4.93
C VAL A 441 15.43 24.42 -6.40
N VAL A 442 16.57 23.80 -6.69
CA VAL A 442 16.85 23.20 -8.02
C VAL A 442 15.99 21.95 -8.15
N LEU A 443 15.32 21.76 -9.29
CA LEU A 443 14.53 20.57 -9.54
C LEU A 443 14.64 20.08 -10.98
N ASN A 444 14.51 18.76 -11.14
CA ASN A 444 14.39 18.07 -12.42
C ASN A 444 13.03 18.37 -13.09
N SER A 445 13.07 18.84 -14.32
CA SER A 445 11.92 19.13 -15.16
C SER A 445 12.20 18.60 -16.57
N ASN A 446 11.67 17.43 -16.91
CA ASN A 446 11.83 16.79 -18.22
C ASN A 446 13.31 16.66 -18.62
N CYS A 447 14.13 16.07 -17.75
CA CYS A 447 15.57 15.87 -17.95
C CYS A 447 16.39 17.17 -18.09
N THR A 448 15.83 18.31 -17.69
CA THR A 448 16.54 19.60 -17.54
C THR A 448 16.33 20.15 -16.13
N LEU A 449 17.12 21.14 -15.72
CA LEU A 449 17.02 21.72 -14.38
C LEU A 449 16.39 23.12 -14.39
N LYS A 450 15.54 23.39 -13.40
CA LYS A 450 14.97 24.72 -13.16
C LYS A 450 14.91 25.06 -11.67
N MET A 451 14.83 26.35 -11.36
CA MET A 451 14.49 26.82 -10.02
C MET A 451 12.97 26.83 -9.83
N ALA A 452 12.50 26.34 -8.68
CA ALA A 452 11.14 26.60 -8.21
C ALA A 452 11.09 26.85 -6.71
N LYS A 453 9.93 27.32 -6.23
CA LYS A 453 9.68 27.47 -4.80
C LYS A 453 9.78 26.11 -4.10
N LEU A 454 10.25 26.12 -2.87
CA LEU A 454 10.39 24.92 -2.03
C LEU A 454 9.05 24.16 -2.00
N PRO A 455 8.98 22.92 -2.53
CA PRO A 455 7.75 22.16 -2.56
C PRO A 455 7.45 21.54 -1.19
N LYS A 456 6.18 21.21 -0.95
CA LYS A 456 5.79 20.40 0.20
C LYS A 456 6.34 18.97 0.05
N ALA A 457 6.72 18.34 1.16
CA ALA A 457 7.08 16.92 1.19
C ALA A 457 5.90 16.06 0.69
N GLY A 458 6.21 14.90 0.09
CA GLY A 458 5.19 14.00 -0.46
C GLY A 458 4.62 14.43 -1.82
N THR A 459 5.20 15.44 -2.46
CA THR A 459 4.80 15.89 -3.80
C THR A 459 5.78 15.40 -4.86
N GLN A 460 5.31 15.25 -6.11
CA GLN A 460 6.18 14.99 -7.27
C GLN A 460 7.34 16.00 -7.37
N SER A 461 7.09 17.27 -7.02
CA SER A 461 8.12 18.31 -7.05
C SER A 461 9.19 18.11 -5.97
N ALA A 462 8.84 17.60 -4.78
CA ALA A 462 9.82 17.27 -3.75
C ALA A 462 10.74 16.12 -4.18
N LEU A 463 10.17 15.12 -4.85
CA LEU A 463 10.92 14.03 -5.47
C LEU A 463 11.89 14.57 -6.55
N HIS A 464 11.42 15.40 -7.48
CA HIS A 464 12.27 16.00 -8.53
C HIS A 464 13.33 16.97 -7.99
N ALA A 465 13.14 17.51 -6.79
CA ALA A 465 14.07 18.43 -6.11
C ALA A 465 15.07 17.71 -5.18
N THR A 466 15.07 16.37 -5.20
CA THR A 466 15.96 15.54 -4.38
C THR A 466 17.02 14.88 -5.26
N PHE A 467 18.28 14.97 -4.84
CA PHE A 467 19.43 14.43 -5.56
C PHE A 467 20.32 13.62 -4.64
N ARG A 468 21.08 12.68 -5.19
CA ARG A 468 22.18 11.98 -4.55
C ARG A 468 23.50 12.54 -5.06
N LEU A 469 24.39 12.92 -4.15
CA LEU A 469 25.77 13.32 -4.47
C LEU A 469 26.70 12.12 -4.29
N LEU A 470 27.29 11.64 -5.39
CA LEU A 470 28.17 10.48 -5.44
C LEU A 470 29.62 10.92 -5.68
N PRO A 471 30.51 10.84 -4.69
CA PRO A 471 31.93 11.09 -4.88
C PRO A 471 32.56 10.19 -5.94
N HIS A 472 33.47 10.74 -6.76
CA HIS A 472 34.07 10.05 -7.90
C HIS A 472 35.21 9.09 -7.52
N ASN A 473 36.07 9.49 -6.57
CA ASN A 473 37.33 8.81 -6.25
C ASN A 473 37.42 8.29 -4.80
N SER A 474 36.36 8.42 -4.02
CA SER A 474 36.37 8.06 -2.61
C SER A 474 36.16 6.56 -2.48
N THR A 475 37.14 5.85 -1.94
CA THR A 475 36.91 4.51 -1.38
C THR A 475 35.73 4.60 -0.41
N MET A 476 34.86 3.58 -0.44
CA MET A 476 33.57 3.55 0.26
C MET A 476 33.75 3.62 1.79
N GLN A 477 34.04 4.79 2.34
CA GLN A 477 33.95 5.07 3.77
C GLN A 477 32.53 5.59 4.04
N SER A 478 31.88 5.01 5.04
CA SER A 478 30.57 5.44 5.54
C SER A 478 30.69 6.85 6.11
N PHE A 479 29.96 7.81 5.56
CA PHE A 479 29.92 9.17 6.09
C PHE A 479 28.68 9.32 6.98
N GLN A 480 28.87 9.25 8.30
CA GLN A 480 27.80 9.34 9.30
C GLN A 480 27.49 10.78 9.76
N THR A 481 27.82 11.80 8.98
CA THR A 481 27.61 13.20 9.38
C THR A 481 26.55 13.88 8.54
N SER A 482 25.59 14.53 9.20
CA SER A 482 24.66 15.50 8.59
C SER A 482 25.37 16.77 8.10
N ASP A 483 26.65 16.92 8.44
CA ASP A 483 27.51 17.97 7.90
C ASP A 483 27.99 17.57 6.51
N HIS A 484 27.57 18.30 5.47
CA HIS A 484 27.99 18.11 4.08
C HIS A 484 29.42 18.61 3.79
N ASN A 485 30.12 19.17 4.79
CA ASN A 485 31.49 19.68 4.64
C ASN A 485 32.49 18.65 4.14
N TYR A 486 32.26 17.34 4.34
CA TYR A 486 33.15 16.29 3.82
C TYR A 486 33.20 16.25 2.28
N LEU A 487 32.20 16.81 1.59
CA LEU A 487 32.17 16.89 0.13
C LEU A 487 33.06 18.02 -0.41
N LEU A 488 33.43 19.01 0.41
CA LEU A 488 34.23 20.15 -0.04
C LEU A 488 35.58 19.68 -0.62
N GLY A 489 35.88 20.15 -1.82
CA GLY A 489 37.08 19.79 -2.58
C GLY A 489 36.94 18.50 -3.39
N GLN A 490 35.92 17.68 -3.16
CA GLN A 490 35.71 16.43 -3.89
C GLN A 490 35.00 16.64 -5.24
N PHE A 491 35.29 15.76 -6.18
CA PHE A 491 34.50 15.62 -7.41
C PHE A 491 33.32 14.68 -7.15
N VAL A 492 32.12 15.14 -7.49
CA VAL A 492 30.87 14.38 -7.34
C VAL A 492 30.15 14.25 -8.66
N LYS A 493 29.44 13.13 -8.83
CA LYS A 493 28.33 12.98 -9.77
C LYS A 493 27.04 13.31 -9.04
N ILE A 494 26.13 14.00 -9.70
CA ILE A 494 24.84 14.40 -9.14
C ILE A 494 23.76 13.61 -9.85
N GLU A 495 23.02 12.79 -9.11
CA GLU A 495 22.00 11.88 -9.63
C GLU A 495 20.63 12.29 -9.09
N PRO A 496 19.62 12.54 -9.94
CA PRO A 496 18.25 12.75 -9.47
C PRO A 496 17.70 11.50 -8.77
N PHE A 497 16.95 11.68 -7.69
CA PHE A 497 16.40 10.59 -6.89
C PHE A 497 15.57 9.60 -7.70
N ASP A 498 14.75 10.10 -8.62
CA ASP A 498 13.78 9.37 -9.43
C ASP A 498 14.34 8.80 -10.74
N LEU A 499 15.60 9.10 -11.05
CA LEU A 499 16.30 8.63 -12.25
C LEU A 499 17.61 7.92 -11.87
N PRO A 500 17.55 6.79 -11.15
CA PRO A 500 18.73 6.04 -10.76
C PRO A 500 19.56 5.63 -11.99
N GLY A 501 20.88 5.85 -11.92
CA GLY A 501 21.82 5.61 -13.01
C GLY A 501 21.95 6.75 -14.03
N MET A 502 21.19 7.84 -13.89
CA MET A 502 21.30 9.03 -14.73
C MET A 502 21.88 10.22 -13.95
N TYR A 503 22.67 11.06 -14.61
CA TYR A 503 23.43 12.10 -13.94
C TYR A 503 23.29 13.44 -14.64
N LEU A 504 23.36 14.51 -13.84
CA LEU A 504 23.51 15.87 -14.35
C LEU A 504 24.78 15.92 -15.21
N THR A 505 24.61 16.40 -16.43
CA THR A 505 25.66 16.46 -17.44
C THR A 505 25.63 17.84 -18.08
N HIS A 506 26.77 18.49 -18.14
CA HIS A 506 26.92 19.78 -18.80
C HIS A 506 27.40 19.60 -20.25
N GLN A 507 27.04 20.54 -21.14
CA GLN A 507 27.52 20.54 -22.52
C GLN A 507 28.64 21.58 -22.69
N ALA A 508 28.29 22.76 -23.17
CA ALA A 508 29.14 23.95 -23.26
C ALA A 508 28.66 25.03 -22.27
N PRO A 509 29.47 26.07 -22.00
CA PRO A 509 29.01 27.23 -21.23
C PRO A 509 27.75 27.84 -21.84
N ASN A 510 26.89 28.39 -20.99
CA ASN A 510 25.58 28.98 -21.31
C ASN A 510 24.51 27.98 -21.81
N ASN A 511 24.83 26.69 -21.91
CA ASN A 511 23.84 25.66 -22.17
C ASN A 511 23.20 25.17 -20.88
N SER A 512 21.95 24.71 -21.00
CA SER A 512 21.23 24.05 -19.91
C SER A 512 21.93 22.76 -19.47
N ILE A 513 21.87 22.50 -18.16
CA ILE A 513 22.23 21.19 -17.63
C ILE A 513 21.16 20.19 -18.05
N ILE A 514 21.60 19.06 -18.58
CA ILE A 514 20.75 17.93 -18.97
C ILE A 514 20.98 16.75 -18.03
N ILE A 515 20.04 15.82 -17.99
CA ILE A 515 20.17 14.55 -17.26
C ILE A 515 20.30 13.44 -18.30
N SER A 516 21.38 12.66 -18.23
CA SER A 516 21.66 11.59 -19.18
C SER A 516 22.33 10.40 -18.50
N VAL A 517 22.29 9.24 -19.16
CA VAL A 517 23.06 8.06 -18.72
C VAL A 517 24.55 8.40 -18.72
N TYR A 518 25.26 7.98 -17.67
CA TYR A 518 26.70 8.19 -17.60
C TYR A 518 27.43 7.25 -18.54
N ALA A 519 28.26 7.83 -19.42
CA ALA A 519 29.26 7.08 -20.16
C ALA A 519 30.58 7.14 -19.38
N GLU A 520 31.21 5.99 -19.14
CA GLU A 520 32.52 5.93 -18.49
C GLU A 520 33.55 6.80 -19.25
N GLY A 521 34.30 7.61 -18.50
CA GLY A 521 35.25 8.58 -19.06
C GLY A 521 34.65 9.95 -19.42
N ASN A 522 33.33 10.14 -19.29
CA ASN A 522 32.70 11.43 -19.53
C ASN A 522 32.87 12.39 -18.34
N SER A 523 33.84 13.30 -18.44
CA SER A 523 34.07 14.36 -17.44
C SER A 523 32.95 15.40 -17.38
N ASN A 524 32.00 15.39 -18.32
CA ASN A 524 30.88 16.33 -18.34
C ASN A 524 29.86 16.13 -17.21
N SER A 525 29.90 14.99 -16.52
CA SER A 525 29.00 14.70 -15.39
C SER A 525 29.67 14.89 -14.02
N LEU A 526 30.93 15.36 -14.01
CA LEU A 526 31.69 15.60 -12.79
C LEU A 526 31.61 17.06 -12.38
N PHE A 527 31.28 17.30 -11.12
CA PHE A 527 31.28 18.62 -10.50
C PHE A 527 32.20 18.62 -9.28
N LYS A 528 33.12 19.58 -9.21
CA LYS A 528 33.90 19.83 -8.01
C LYS A 528 33.06 20.66 -7.04
N VAL A 529 32.86 20.15 -5.83
CA VAL A 529 32.20 20.91 -4.76
C VAL A 529 33.22 21.87 -4.16
N VAL A 530 32.95 23.17 -4.21
CA VAL A 530 33.82 24.20 -3.61
C VAL A 530 33.00 25.06 -2.65
N SER A 531 33.67 25.79 -1.76
CA SER A 531 33.01 26.78 -0.90
C SER A 531 32.25 27.80 -1.75
N GLY A 532 31.06 28.17 -1.31
CA GLY A 532 30.20 29.09 -2.06
C GLY A 532 30.87 30.44 -2.27
N MET A 533 30.62 31.00 -3.46
CA MET A 533 31.22 32.25 -3.88
C MET A 533 30.57 33.50 -3.26
N ASP A 534 29.42 33.35 -2.61
CA ASP A 534 28.67 34.41 -1.92
C ASP A 534 29.27 34.83 -0.56
N GLY A 535 30.31 34.16 -0.09
CA GLY A 535 30.99 34.46 1.18
C GLY A 535 30.26 33.93 2.42
N LYS A 536 29.17 33.17 2.27
CA LYS A 536 28.49 32.52 3.40
C LYS A 536 29.22 31.23 3.77
N SER A 537 29.35 30.93 5.06
CA SER A 537 30.12 29.77 5.54
C SER A 537 29.52 28.42 5.16
N ASN A 538 28.21 28.36 4.90
CA ASN A 538 27.46 27.11 4.69
C ASN A 538 26.94 26.96 3.25
N SER A 539 27.43 27.78 2.32
CA SER A 539 27.10 27.68 0.90
C SER A 539 28.17 26.90 0.15
N VAL A 540 27.77 26.26 -0.94
CA VAL A 540 28.65 25.54 -1.87
C VAL A 540 28.40 26.01 -3.29
N SER A 541 29.44 25.95 -4.11
CA SER A 541 29.32 26.08 -5.57
C SER A 541 29.77 24.78 -6.24
N LEU A 542 29.13 24.45 -7.35
CA LEU A 542 29.39 23.23 -8.11
C LEU A 542 30.12 23.60 -9.39
N GLU A 543 31.45 23.51 -9.37
CA GLU A 543 32.33 23.82 -10.51
C GLU A 543 32.38 22.64 -11.49
N SER A 544 32.31 22.88 -12.79
CA SER A 544 32.50 21.86 -13.81
C SER A 544 33.89 21.20 -13.68
N GLY A 545 33.93 19.88 -13.66
CA GLY A 545 35.18 19.13 -13.63
C GLY A 545 35.98 19.18 -14.93
N LYS A 546 35.36 19.63 -16.04
CA LYS A 546 36.00 19.80 -17.34
C LYS A 546 36.37 21.25 -17.63
N GLN A 547 35.54 22.20 -17.21
CA GLN A 547 35.70 23.63 -17.49
C GLN A 547 35.90 24.41 -16.21
N LYS A 548 37.17 24.57 -15.84
CA LYS A 548 37.56 25.33 -14.65
C LYS A 548 37.05 26.77 -14.73
N GLY A 549 36.47 27.27 -13.64
CA GLY A 549 35.85 28.57 -13.56
C GLY A 549 34.41 28.63 -14.08
N CYS A 550 33.79 27.50 -14.43
CA CYS A 550 32.38 27.44 -14.82
C CYS A 550 31.57 26.65 -13.80
N PHE A 551 30.42 27.18 -13.38
CA PHE A 551 29.65 26.71 -12.24
C PHE A 551 28.20 26.46 -12.60
N LEU A 552 27.54 25.59 -11.82
CA LEU A 552 26.09 25.48 -11.82
C LEU A 552 25.49 26.85 -11.46
N TYR A 553 24.64 27.38 -12.34
CA TYR A 553 24.12 28.74 -12.26
C TYR A 553 22.60 28.74 -12.34
N SER A 554 21.94 29.38 -11.37
CA SER A 554 20.47 29.39 -11.23
C SER A 554 19.77 30.64 -11.75
N GLY A 555 20.50 31.67 -12.18
CA GLY A 555 19.95 32.98 -12.57
C GLY A 555 20.02 34.04 -11.46
N VAL A 556 20.16 35.32 -11.84
CA VAL A 556 20.36 36.46 -10.91
C VAL A 556 19.11 36.81 -10.07
N LEU A 557 17.90 36.59 -10.60
CA LEU A 557 16.66 37.04 -9.96
C LEU A 557 15.94 35.96 -9.13
N HIS A 558 16.55 34.78 -8.97
CA HIS A 558 15.95 33.61 -8.28
C HIS A 558 14.49 33.33 -8.70
N SER A 559 14.11 33.73 -9.91
CA SER A 559 12.70 33.75 -10.30
C SER A 559 12.20 32.35 -10.63
N LYS A 560 10.95 32.04 -10.25
CA LYS A 560 10.32 30.74 -10.54
C LYS A 560 10.41 30.45 -12.05
N GLY A 561 10.98 29.30 -12.41
CA GLY A 561 11.14 28.88 -13.81
C GLY A 561 12.46 29.28 -14.46
N SER A 562 13.37 29.96 -13.74
CA SER A 562 14.73 30.21 -14.22
C SER A 562 15.42 28.89 -14.55
N LYS A 563 15.99 28.79 -15.76
CA LYS A 563 16.76 27.62 -16.20
C LYS A 563 18.05 27.53 -15.41
N VAL A 564 18.41 26.34 -14.96
CA VAL A 564 19.72 26.09 -14.37
C VAL A 564 20.68 25.63 -15.46
N GLN A 565 21.83 26.29 -15.53
CA GLN A 565 22.78 26.19 -16.64
C GLN A 565 24.21 26.11 -16.12
N LEU A 566 25.16 25.85 -17.01
CA LEU A 566 26.58 26.04 -16.70
C LEU A 566 26.99 27.46 -17.11
N MET A 567 27.51 28.27 -16.19
CA MET A 567 27.97 29.63 -16.48
C MET A 567 29.38 29.89 -15.95
N CYS A 568 30.23 30.54 -16.76
CA CYS A 568 31.62 30.82 -16.42
C CYS A 568 31.78 32.15 -15.69
N LYS A 569 32.81 32.21 -14.84
CA LYS A 569 33.09 33.26 -13.88
C LYS A 569 32.87 34.66 -14.45
N GLN A 570 31.98 35.40 -13.80
CA GLN A 570 31.85 36.85 -13.90
C GLN A 570 32.21 37.45 -12.53
N GLU A 571 32.86 38.61 -12.49
CA GLU A 571 33.39 39.16 -11.22
C GLU A 571 32.36 39.91 -10.36
N ASP A 572 31.08 39.91 -10.75
CA ASP A 572 30.03 40.64 -10.04
C ASP A 572 29.40 39.84 -8.86
N ALA A 573 28.79 40.57 -7.93
CA ALA A 573 28.14 39.98 -6.75
C ALA A 573 26.90 39.15 -7.11
N SER A 574 26.26 39.46 -8.23
CA SER A 574 25.03 38.81 -8.69
C SER A 574 25.29 37.38 -9.15
N PHE A 575 26.41 37.17 -9.85
CA PHE A 575 26.93 35.89 -10.28
C PHE A 575 27.30 35.03 -9.07
N LYS A 576 28.04 35.59 -8.11
CA LYS A 576 28.46 34.89 -6.88
C LYS A 576 27.28 34.34 -6.10
N ASN A 577 26.19 35.10 -6.00
CA ASN A 577 24.94 34.64 -5.38
C ASN A 577 24.25 33.55 -6.21
N ALA A 578 24.18 33.71 -7.54
CA ALA A 578 23.50 32.78 -8.44
C ALA A 578 24.18 31.40 -8.57
N VAL A 579 25.47 31.29 -8.23
CA VAL A 579 26.22 30.00 -8.26
C VAL A 579 26.43 29.38 -6.87
N SER A 580 25.93 30.03 -5.82
CA SER A 580 26.06 29.56 -4.44
C SER A 580 24.75 28.95 -3.95
N PHE A 581 24.80 27.72 -3.45
CA PHE A 581 23.65 26.95 -2.98
C PHE A 581 23.87 26.49 -1.54
N SER A 582 22.81 26.44 -0.75
CA SER A 582 22.82 25.70 0.51
C SER A 582 22.40 24.25 0.26
N LEU A 583 23.23 23.30 0.70
CA LEU A 583 22.87 21.88 0.74
C LEU A 583 22.00 21.63 1.96
N LYS A 584 20.76 21.21 1.73
CA LYS A 584 19.84 20.75 2.77
C LYS A 584 19.59 19.25 2.60
N ASN A 585 19.11 18.59 3.66
CA ASN A 585 18.60 17.23 3.55
C ASN A 585 17.56 17.14 2.41
N GLY A 586 17.63 16.06 1.65
CA GLY A 586 16.72 15.79 0.55
C GLY A 586 15.26 15.84 1.01
N LEU A 587 14.42 16.51 0.23
CA LEU A 587 12.98 16.64 0.50
C LEU A 587 12.24 15.30 0.41
N ARG A 588 12.86 14.29 -0.21
CA ARG A 588 12.46 12.89 -0.20
C ARG A 588 13.59 12.02 0.38
N GLN A 589 13.21 10.94 1.05
CA GLN A 589 14.12 9.92 1.55
C GLN A 589 13.64 8.56 1.01
N TYR A 590 14.58 7.63 0.81
CA TYR A 590 14.22 6.26 0.45
C TYR A 590 13.41 5.61 1.57
N HIS A 591 12.35 4.90 1.19
CA HIS A 591 11.67 4.00 2.12
C HIS A 591 12.61 2.85 2.55
N PRO A 592 12.54 2.31 3.79
CA PRO A 592 13.35 1.15 4.19
C PRO A 592 13.21 -0.08 3.28
N ILE A 593 12.09 -0.18 2.57
CA ILE A 593 11.79 -1.20 1.56
C ILE A 593 11.94 -0.56 0.16
N SER A 594 13.11 -0.02 -0.15
CA SER A 594 13.39 0.54 -1.48
C SER A 594 14.25 -0.40 -2.31
N PHE A 595 13.90 -0.54 -3.58
CA PHE A 595 14.67 -1.29 -4.57
C PHE A 595 14.92 -0.45 -5.82
N ARG A 596 15.97 -0.78 -6.55
CA ARG A 596 16.22 -0.32 -7.92
C ARG A 596 15.87 -1.45 -8.88
N ALA A 597 15.01 -1.20 -9.87
CA ALA A 597 14.69 -2.14 -10.92
C ALA A 597 15.21 -1.67 -12.28
N LYS A 598 15.77 -2.59 -13.08
CA LYS A 598 16.29 -2.30 -14.42
C LYS A 598 15.16 -2.12 -15.44
N GLY A 599 15.04 -0.94 -16.01
CA GLY A 599 14.06 -0.69 -17.08
C GLY A 599 14.68 -0.68 -18.47
N VAL A 600 13.83 -0.56 -19.49
CA VAL A 600 14.28 -0.48 -20.90
C VAL A 600 14.91 0.87 -21.20
N LYS A 601 14.27 1.96 -20.78
CA LYS A 601 14.70 3.35 -21.05
C LYS A 601 15.51 3.94 -19.90
N ARG A 602 15.10 3.63 -18.67
CA ARG A 602 15.71 4.08 -17.41
C ARG A 602 15.42 3.06 -16.33
N ASP A 603 16.13 3.16 -15.22
CA ASP A 603 15.82 2.35 -14.05
C ASP A 603 14.73 3.00 -13.19
N PHE A 604 14.07 2.17 -12.37
CA PHE A 604 13.00 2.57 -11.47
C PHE A 604 13.46 2.48 -10.02
N ILE A 605 12.98 3.42 -9.20
CA ILE A 605 12.94 3.26 -7.75
C ILE A 605 11.59 2.62 -7.41
N LEU A 606 11.62 1.46 -6.76
CA LEU A 606 10.45 0.74 -6.29
C LEU A 606 10.29 0.92 -4.77
N GLU A 607 9.10 1.30 -4.32
CA GLU A 607 8.74 1.48 -2.89
C GLU A 607 7.33 0.92 -2.63
N PRO A 608 6.95 0.57 -1.39
CA PRO A 608 5.59 0.10 -1.10
C PRO A 608 4.55 1.15 -1.50
N LEU A 609 3.49 0.73 -2.20
CA LEU A 609 2.43 1.63 -2.68
C LEU A 609 1.78 2.47 -1.55
N MET A 610 1.68 1.90 -0.36
CA MET A 610 1.15 2.59 0.84
C MET A 610 2.01 3.79 1.27
N SER A 611 3.28 3.86 0.87
CA SER A 611 4.20 4.94 1.25
C SER A 611 4.12 6.18 0.36
N LEU A 612 3.43 6.09 -0.78
CA LEU A 612 3.29 7.17 -1.76
C LEU A 612 2.07 8.06 -1.46
N MET A 613 2.21 9.35 -1.70
CA MET A 613 1.17 10.36 -1.54
C MET A 613 0.80 10.95 -2.91
N ASP A 614 1.38 12.08 -3.30
CA ASP A 614 1.03 12.77 -4.54
C ASP A 614 1.98 12.42 -5.69
N GLU A 615 3.04 11.66 -5.42
CA GLU A 615 3.97 11.19 -6.43
C GLU A 615 3.27 10.36 -7.53
N ALA A 616 3.76 10.47 -8.75
CA ALA A 616 3.35 9.64 -9.87
C ALA A 616 4.06 8.28 -9.80
N TYR A 617 3.30 7.22 -10.05
CA TYR A 617 3.76 5.85 -9.91
C TYR A 617 3.14 4.89 -10.93
N THR A 618 3.74 3.71 -11.00
CA THR A 618 3.28 2.57 -11.77
C THR A 618 3.28 1.34 -10.87
N VAL A 619 2.15 0.62 -10.80
CA VAL A 619 2.01 -0.61 -9.99
C VAL A 619 2.25 -1.86 -10.82
N TYR A 620 1.76 -1.86 -12.05
CA TYR A 620 1.93 -2.94 -13.02
C TYR A 620 3.00 -2.57 -14.04
N PHE A 621 3.93 -3.49 -14.29
CA PHE A 621 5.01 -3.31 -15.25
C PHE A 621 4.82 -4.27 -16.42
N ASN A 622 5.16 -3.81 -17.62
CA ASN A 622 5.35 -4.69 -18.75
C ASN A 622 6.75 -5.32 -18.64
N ILE A 623 6.82 -6.57 -18.17
CA ILE A 623 8.09 -7.26 -17.89
C ILE A 623 8.42 -8.22 -19.04
N THR A 624 9.43 -7.86 -19.83
CA THR A 624 9.94 -8.69 -20.93
C THR A 624 11.18 -9.48 -20.52
N GLY A 625 11.41 -10.65 -21.13
CA GLY A 625 12.55 -11.50 -20.79
C GLY A 625 12.46 -12.15 -19.40
N TRP A 626 11.28 -12.13 -18.77
CA TRP A 626 10.97 -12.84 -17.52
C TRP A 626 9.90 -13.89 -17.82
N ARG A 627 10.10 -15.11 -17.34
CA ARG A 627 9.03 -16.09 -17.18
C ARG A 627 9.07 -16.53 -15.74
N ASP A 628 8.05 -16.21 -14.98
CA ASP A 628 7.93 -16.72 -13.63
C ASP A 628 7.87 -18.25 -13.71
N ARG A 629 8.86 -18.92 -13.11
CA ARG A 629 8.95 -20.39 -13.11
C ARG A 629 8.45 -21.00 -11.80
N ASN A 630 8.05 -20.18 -10.82
CA ASN A 630 7.95 -20.63 -9.43
C ASN A 630 6.54 -20.63 -8.84
N TYR A 631 5.50 -20.27 -9.59
CA TYR A 631 4.11 -20.39 -9.13
C TYR A 631 3.18 -20.89 -10.25
N THR A 632 3.11 -22.22 -10.37
CA THR A 632 1.98 -22.95 -10.97
C THR A 632 1.30 -23.77 -9.91
#